data_AF-A0A9C8NW07-F1
#
_entry.id   AF-A0A9C8NW07-F1
#
_cell.length_a   1.000
_cell.length_b   1.000
_cell.length_c   1.000
_cell.angle_alpha   90.00
_cell.angle_beta   90.00
_cell.angle_gamma   90.00
#
_symmetry.space_group_name_H-M   'P 1'
#
loop_
_entity.id
_entity.type
_entity.pdbx_description
1 polymer ?
#
loop_
_entity_poly.entity_id
_entity_poly.type
_entity_poly.pdbx_seq_one_letter_code
_entity_poly.pdbx_strand_id
1 'polypeptide(L)'
;MPQDRFYFILTVMTPEVDTPYEIVAGHHLQKATAEQIERIKPLLDAFAPGPPLDPQIKDMIQPSRYEFNCVEKRDSAGTSTTLAYEGLPKGDWRYWIISFEGPNSEATDLGYALSLMAHDIELGFHLLEGGFAYQPLEMSTFLGDAARRSYLPRTVSKEDLDLAAHCYAKLKELPKKYKHIVRGFRRFKSLRCLPSYSELVTIGLFSIIESLLTHAPKTTEGSDSLTHQLKYKIPLVRRRCTRTVDNQKFFGSLNEEKLWKKLYGYRSQIVHGETGTVASGDKQILKGKDNIDCFLREIVKLLLIQALEEPVLMTDLKEC
;
A
#
# COMPACT_ATOMS: atom_id res chain seq x y z
N MET A 1 14.60 -23.63 -18.71
CA MET A 1 15.16 -23.79 -17.35
C MET A 1 14.20 -23.12 -16.39
N PRO A 2 13.94 -23.66 -15.19
CA PRO A 2 13.11 -22.95 -14.20
C PRO A 2 13.65 -21.54 -14.01
N GLN A 3 12.81 -20.51 -14.13
CA GLN A 3 13.20 -19.16 -13.73
C GLN A 3 13.36 -19.15 -12.21
N ASP A 4 14.58 -19.38 -11.75
CA ASP A 4 14.95 -19.47 -10.34
C ASP A 4 14.83 -18.14 -9.58
N ARG A 5 14.62 -17.04 -10.32
CA ARG A 5 14.60 -15.68 -9.80
C ARG A 5 13.19 -15.12 -9.85
N PHE A 6 12.67 -14.77 -8.68
CA PHE A 6 11.34 -14.20 -8.58
C PHE A 6 11.14 -13.37 -7.31
N TYR A 7 10.22 -12.42 -7.41
CA TYR A 7 9.64 -11.70 -6.27
C TYR A 7 8.40 -12.44 -5.81
N PHE A 8 8.32 -12.80 -4.52
CA PHE A 8 7.08 -13.29 -3.95
C PHE A 8 6.13 -12.12 -3.64
N ILE A 9 4.87 -12.25 -4.04
CA ILE A 9 3.84 -11.26 -3.76
C ILE A 9 3.14 -11.60 -2.43
N LEU A 10 3.26 -10.70 -1.44
CA LEU A 10 2.58 -10.82 -0.15
C LEU A 10 1.09 -10.54 -0.25
N THR A 11 0.70 -9.60 -1.12
CA THR A 11 -0.71 -9.25 -1.31
C THR A 11 -1.48 -10.45 -1.86
N VAL A 12 -2.46 -10.94 -1.09
CA VAL A 12 -3.37 -11.96 -1.58
C VAL A 12 -4.25 -11.35 -2.67
N MET A 13 -4.15 -11.87 -3.88
CA MET A 13 -4.78 -11.25 -5.05
C MET A 13 -5.29 -12.29 -6.06
N THR A 14 -6.17 -11.80 -6.94
CA THR A 14 -6.70 -12.51 -8.11
C THR A 14 -6.49 -11.60 -9.33
N PRO A 15 -5.50 -11.88 -10.19
CA PRO A 15 -5.29 -11.11 -11.40
C PRO A 15 -6.38 -11.44 -12.45
N GLU A 16 -6.89 -10.41 -13.12
CA GLU A 16 -7.83 -10.51 -14.25
C GLU A 16 -7.08 -10.34 -15.58
N VAL A 17 -5.98 -11.07 -15.71
CA VAL A 17 -5.15 -11.14 -16.93
C VAL A 17 -4.72 -12.57 -17.19
N ASP A 18 -4.50 -12.90 -18.45
CA ASP A 18 -3.87 -14.17 -18.83
C ASP A 18 -2.42 -14.19 -18.34
N THR A 19 -2.00 -15.32 -17.76
CA THR A 19 -0.63 -15.46 -17.22
C THR A 19 0.17 -16.50 -18.02
N PRO A 20 1.50 -16.31 -18.19
CA PRO A 20 2.31 -15.21 -17.65
C PRO A 20 2.03 -13.86 -18.34
N TYR A 21 1.93 -12.79 -17.55
CA TYR A 21 1.70 -11.42 -18.03
C TYR A 21 2.95 -10.58 -17.81
N GLU A 22 3.51 -10.00 -18.86
CA GLU A 22 4.68 -9.11 -18.77
C GLU A 22 4.25 -7.72 -18.26
N ILE A 23 4.62 -7.37 -17.02
CA ILE A 23 4.30 -6.06 -16.44
C ILE A 23 5.24 -5.00 -17.03
N VAL A 24 6.54 -5.29 -17.00
CA VAL A 24 7.61 -4.48 -17.60
C VAL A 24 8.61 -5.44 -18.24
N ALA A 25 9.47 -4.93 -19.13
CA ALA A 25 10.43 -5.74 -19.85
C ALA A 25 11.17 -6.75 -18.94
N GLY A 26 11.01 -8.04 -19.24
CA GLY A 26 11.64 -9.13 -18.52
C GLY A 26 11.06 -9.43 -17.13
N HIS A 27 9.91 -8.86 -16.75
CA HIS A 27 9.24 -9.09 -15.46
C HIS A 27 7.81 -9.61 -15.66
N HIS A 28 7.57 -10.85 -15.28
CA HIS A 28 6.33 -11.56 -15.59
C HIS A 28 5.54 -11.93 -14.34
N LEU A 29 4.31 -11.41 -14.23
CA LEU A 29 3.34 -11.87 -13.26
C LEU A 29 2.85 -13.27 -13.63
N GLN A 30 2.96 -14.21 -12.71
CA GLN A 30 2.47 -15.57 -12.92
C GLN A 30 2.18 -16.28 -11.60
N LYS A 31 1.41 -17.36 -11.71
CA LYS A 31 1.17 -18.27 -10.59
C LYS A 31 2.45 -19.03 -10.26
N ALA A 32 2.75 -19.19 -8.98
CA ALA A 32 3.90 -19.96 -8.55
C ALA A 32 3.70 -21.45 -8.90
N THR A 33 4.76 -22.07 -9.41
CA THR A 33 4.84 -23.52 -9.63
C THR A 33 4.92 -24.27 -8.29
N ALA A 34 4.68 -25.58 -8.30
CA ALA A 34 4.81 -26.41 -7.10
C ALA A 34 6.21 -26.27 -6.46
N GLU A 35 7.28 -26.30 -7.25
CA GLU A 35 8.66 -26.14 -6.77
C GLU A 35 8.90 -24.76 -6.13
N GLN A 36 8.34 -23.70 -6.71
CA GLN A 36 8.43 -22.35 -6.14
C GLN A 36 7.65 -22.25 -4.82
N ILE A 37 6.48 -22.90 -4.72
CA ILE A 37 5.68 -22.94 -3.48
C ILE A 37 6.45 -23.62 -2.36
N GLU A 38 7.11 -24.75 -2.63
CA GLU A 38 7.97 -25.45 -1.65
C GLU A 38 9.12 -24.57 -1.14
N ARG A 39 9.60 -23.62 -1.95
CA ARG A 39 10.62 -22.63 -1.53
C ARG A 39 10.02 -21.43 -0.78
N ILE A 40 8.78 -21.04 -1.10
CA ILE A 40 8.09 -19.90 -0.49
C ILE A 40 7.62 -20.22 0.94
N LYS A 41 7.04 -21.41 1.15
CA LYS A 41 6.41 -21.77 2.44
C LYS A 41 7.37 -21.68 3.64
N PRO A 42 8.58 -22.27 3.62
CA PRO A 42 9.50 -22.18 4.75
C PRO A 42 9.91 -20.73 5.07
N LEU A 43 10.02 -19.87 4.06
CA LEU A 43 10.34 -18.46 4.25
C LEU A 43 9.18 -17.73 4.93
N LEU A 44 7.94 -17.95 4.52
CA LEU A 44 6.77 -17.38 5.20
C LEU A 44 6.68 -17.85 6.65
N ASP A 45 6.96 -19.13 6.89
CA ASP A 45 6.92 -19.72 8.22
C ASP A 45 7.96 -19.13 9.17
N ALA A 46 9.15 -18.80 8.66
CA ALA A 46 10.21 -18.14 9.42
C ALA A 46 9.83 -16.73 9.92
N PHE A 47 8.83 -16.09 9.31
CA PHE A 47 8.34 -14.76 9.70
C PHE A 47 6.96 -14.78 10.36
N ALA A 48 6.33 -15.95 10.51
CA ALA A 48 5.04 -16.07 11.15
C ALA A 48 5.15 -15.69 12.65
N PRO A 49 4.27 -14.82 13.17
CA PRO A 49 4.31 -14.42 14.57
C PRO A 49 3.85 -15.56 15.47
N GLY A 50 4.73 -16.03 16.37
CA GLY A 50 4.39 -16.99 17.41
C GLY A 50 5.53 -17.94 17.78
N PRO A 51 5.38 -18.74 18.85
CA PRO A 51 6.28 -19.84 19.12
C PRO A 51 6.20 -20.87 17.96
N PRO A 52 7.25 -21.66 17.73
CA PRO A 52 7.17 -22.79 16.80
C PRO A 52 6.09 -23.75 17.30
N LEU A 53 4.93 -23.71 16.65
CA LEU A 53 3.81 -24.63 16.88
C LEU A 53 3.98 -25.86 15.99
N ASP A 54 3.43 -26.98 16.45
CA ASP A 54 3.22 -28.14 15.58
C ASP A 54 2.44 -27.70 14.32
N PRO A 55 2.82 -28.14 13.10
CA PRO A 55 2.17 -27.72 11.86
C PRO A 55 0.65 -27.89 11.87
N GLN A 56 0.12 -28.97 12.48
CA GLN A 56 -1.31 -29.21 12.55
C GLN A 56 -2.02 -28.21 13.47
N ILE A 57 -1.36 -27.82 14.55
CA ILE A 57 -1.85 -26.81 15.49
C ILE A 57 -1.76 -25.42 14.84
N LYS A 58 -0.69 -25.17 14.08
CA LYS A 58 -0.46 -23.91 13.38
C LYS A 58 -1.54 -23.65 12.33
N ASP A 59 -1.86 -24.62 11.49
CA ASP A 59 -2.91 -24.46 10.46
C ASP A 59 -4.30 -24.26 11.07
N MET A 60 -4.54 -24.81 12.26
CA MET A 60 -5.80 -24.61 12.98
C MET A 60 -5.92 -23.21 13.60
N ILE A 61 -4.81 -22.63 14.09
CA ILE A 61 -4.82 -21.34 14.81
C ILE A 61 -4.51 -20.16 13.88
N GLN A 62 -3.69 -20.37 12.85
CA GLN A 62 -3.22 -19.37 11.89
C GLN A 62 -3.15 -19.96 10.46
N PRO A 63 -4.30 -20.30 9.86
CA PRO A 63 -4.31 -20.87 8.52
C PRO A 63 -3.67 -19.93 7.49
N SER A 64 -2.90 -20.51 6.56
CA SER A 64 -2.23 -19.76 5.50
C SER A 64 -3.24 -19.00 4.64
N ARG A 65 -3.13 -17.67 4.61
CA ARG A 65 -4.00 -16.81 3.78
C ARG A 65 -3.91 -17.08 2.27
N TYR A 66 -2.91 -17.83 1.82
CA TYR A 66 -2.75 -18.23 0.43
C TYR A 66 -3.46 -19.55 0.12
N GLU A 67 -3.77 -20.34 1.15
CA GLU A 67 -4.32 -21.70 1.05
C GLU A 67 -5.74 -21.81 1.61
N PHE A 68 -6.26 -20.78 2.30
CA PHE A 68 -7.57 -20.82 2.95
C PHE A 68 -8.41 -19.60 2.64
N ASN A 69 -9.70 -19.80 2.35
CA ASN A 69 -10.70 -18.74 2.37
C ASN A 69 -11.12 -18.44 3.81
N CYS A 70 -11.38 -17.17 4.09
CA CYS A 70 -12.03 -16.75 5.34
C CYS A 70 -13.50 -16.48 5.01
N VAL A 71 -14.40 -17.25 5.63
CA VAL A 71 -15.85 -17.14 5.44
C VAL A 71 -16.53 -16.77 6.74
N GLU A 72 -17.48 -15.85 6.68
CA GLU A 72 -18.32 -15.51 7.83
C GLU A 72 -19.39 -16.60 8.01
N LYS A 73 -19.36 -17.30 9.14
CA LYS A 73 -20.42 -18.22 9.56
C LYS A 73 -21.26 -17.55 10.64
N ARG A 74 -22.53 -17.33 10.32
CA ARG A 74 -23.54 -16.91 11.30
C ARG A 74 -24.05 -18.14 12.04
N ASP A 75 -24.26 -17.99 13.35
CA ASP A 75 -24.95 -19.01 14.12
C ASP A 75 -26.40 -19.20 13.64
N SER A 76 -27.02 -20.31 14.03
CA SER A 76 -28.39 -20.67 13.64
C SER A 76 -29.43 -19.62 14.08
N ALA A 77 -29.09 -18.80 15.08
CA ALA A 77 -29.94 -17.75 15.63
C ALA A 77 -29.70 -16.37 14.99
N GLY A 78 -28.69 -16.23 14.13
CA GLY A 78 -28.28 -14.95 13.51
C GLY A 78 -27.67 -13.93 14.49
N THR A 79 -27.37 -14.34 15.73
CA THR A 79 -26.92 -13.49 16.83
C THR A 79 -25.42 -13.30 16.90
N SER A 80 -24.64 -14.25 16.38
CA SER A 80 -23.18 -14.22 16.37
C SER A 80 -22.64 -14.53 14.99
N THR A 81 -21.59 -13.80 14.59
CA THR A 81 -20.81 -14.07 13.38
C THR A 81 -19.42 -14.53 13.80
N THR A 82 -19.06 -15.74 13.39
CA THR A 82 -17.73 -16.31 13.58
C THR A 82 -17.00 -16.36 12.25
N LEU A 83 -15.68 -16.24 12.28
CA LEU A 83 -14.85 -16.49 11.10
C LEU A 83 -14.52 -17.98 11.05
N ALA A 84 -14.79 -18.61 9.91
CA ALA A 84 -14.36 -19.97 9.61
C ALA A 84 -13.38 -19.94 8.45
N TYR A 85 -12.47 -20.91 8.44
CA TYR A 85 -11.47 -21.05 7.39
C TYR A 85 -11.74 -22.31 6.57
N GLU A 86 -11.83 -22.14 5.27
CA GLU A 86 -12.10 -23.23 4.32
C GLU A 86 -10.89 -23.42 3.42
N GLY A 87 -10.29 -24.61 3.47
CA GLY A 87 -9.11 -24.94 2.68
C GLY A 87 -9.41 -24.90 1.18
N LEU A 88 -8.52 -24.28 0.42
CA LEU A 88 -8.56 -24.24 -1.02
C LEU A 88 -7.93 -25.51 -1.61
N PRO A 89 -8.48 -26.04 -2.72
CA PRO A 89 -7.77 -27.01 -3.54
C PRO A 89 -6.38 -26.49 -3.92
N LYS A 90 -5.39 -27.37 -4.05
CA LYS A 90 -4.01 -26.97 -4.41
C LYS A 90 -3.94 -26.14 -5.70
N GLY A 91 -4.79 -26.49 -6.68
CA GLY A 91 -4.91 -25.75 -7.93
C GLY A 91 -5.38 -24.30 -7.77
N ASP A 92 -6.01 -23.98 -6.64
CA ASP A 92 -6.60 -22.67 -6.34
C ASP A 92 -5.79 -21.87 -5.31
N TRP A 93 -4.67 -22.40 -4.84
CA TRP A 93 -3.78 -21.65 -3.95
C TRP A 93 -3.31 -20.34 -4.60
N ARG A 94 -3.22 -19.28 -3.80
CA ARG A 94 -2.99 -17.90 -4.24
C ARG A 94 -1.53 -17.46 -4.11
N TYR A 95 -0.61 -18.36 -4.43
CA TYR A 95 0.82 -18.03 -4.50
C TYR A 95 1.11 -17.38 -5.85
N TRP A 96 1.33 -16.07 -5.83
CA TRP A 96 1.69 -15.30 -7.01
C TRP A 96 3.12 -14.79 -6.90
N ILE A 97 3.81 -14.75 -8.04
CA ILE A 97 5.17 -14.28 -8.15
C ILE A 97 5.31 -13.33 -9.34
N ILE A 98 6.36 -12.51 -9.29
CA ILE A 98 6.88 -11.84 -10.48
C ILE A 98 8.22 -12.48 -10.78
N SER A 99 8.31 -13.32 -11.81
CA SER A 99 9.61 -13.80 -12.28
C SER A 99 10.33 -12.68 -13.02
N PHE A 100 11.66 -12.69 -12.98
CA PHE A 100 12.43 -11.66 -13.65
C PHE A 100 13.72 -12.16 -14.26
N GLU A 101 14.17 -11.45 -15.29
CA GLU A 101 15.47 -11.65 -15.94
C GLU A 101 16.44 -10.51 -15.56
N GLY A 102 17.73 -10.85 -15.44
CA GLY A 102 18.77 -9.86 -15.15
C GLY A 102 18.97 -9.55 -13.65
N PRO A 103 19.49 -8.36 -13.33
CA PRO A 103 19.87 -7.98 -11.97
C PRO A 103 18.66 -7.56 -11.10
N ASN A 104 18.74 -7.83 -9.80
CA ASN A 104 17.74 -7.45 -8.79
C ASN A 104 17.70 -5.92 -8.48
N SER A 105 18.39 -5.09 -9.26
CA SER A 105 18.40 -3.63 -9.06
C SER A 105 17.03 -2.99 -9.33
N GLU A 106 16.21 -3.64 -10.15
CA GLU A 106 14.90 -3.11 -10.58
C GLU A 106 13.77 -3.33 -9.55
N ALA A 107 13.99 -4.19 -8.56
CA ALA A 107 12.98 -4.53 -7.57
C ALA A 107 12.44 -3.32 -6.79
N THR A 108 13.30 -2.33 -6.56
CA THR A 108 12.91 -1.13 -5.80
C THR A 108 11.98 -0.25 -6.62
N ASP A 109 12.32 0.03 -7.88
CA ASP A 109 11.52 0.89 -8.76
C ASP A 109 10.20 0.20 -9.14
N LEU A 110 10.24 -1.11 -9.41
CA LEU A 110 9.01 -1.89 -9.64
C LEU A 110 8.12 -1.93 -8.39
N GLY A 111 8.71 -2.13 -7.21
CA GLY A 111 7.98 -2.09 -5.95
C GLY A 111 7.34 -0.71 -5.67
N TYR A 112 7.97 0.38 -6.09
CA TYR A 112 7.37 1.71 -6.04
C TYR A 112 6.18 1.82 -6.98
N ALA A 113 6.31 1.39 -8.23
CA ALA A 113 5.23 1.46 -9.21
C ALA A 113 4.00 0.62 -8.81
N LEU A 114 4.22 -0.61 -8.36
CA LEU A 114 3.18 -1.50 -7.84
C LEU A 114 2.46 -0.94 -6.60
N SER A 115 3.10 -0.03 -5.85
CA SER A 115 2.47 0.62 -4.70
C SER A 115 1.46 1.72 -5.08
N LEU A 116 1.46 2.18 -6.33
CA LEU A 116 0.61 3.27 -6.81
C LEU A 116 -0.76 2.81 -7.37
N MET A 117 -0.92 1.51 -7.61
CA MET A 117 -2.16 0.94 -8.16
C MET A 117 -3.38 1.17 -7.24
N ALA A 118 -4.59 0.92 -7.75
CA ALA A 118 -5.80 0.99 -6.93
C ALA A 118 -5.67 0.03 -5.74
N HIS A 119 -5.37 -1.22 -6.07
CA HIS A 119 -5.02 -2.25 -5.11
C HIS A 119 -3.50 -2.45 -5.13
N ASP A 120 -2.82 -1.94 -4.10
CA ASP A 120 -1.37 -2.02 -4.06
C ASP A 120 -0.88 -3.46 -3.91
N ILE A 121 0.16 -3.78 -4.68
CA ILE A 121 0.88 -5.06 -4.57
C ILE A 121 2.11 -4.84 -3.69
N GLU A 122 2.25 -5.69 -2.68
CA GLU A 122 3.39 -5.74 -1.78
C GLU A 122 4.29 -6.90 -2.16
N LEU A 123 5.56 -6.60 -2.46
CA LEU A 123 6.60 -7.60 -2.66
C LEU A 123 7.22 -7.95 -1.31
N GLY A 124 7.36 -9.23 -1.00
CA GLY A 124 7.88 -9.69 0.28
C GLY A 124 9.37 -9.98 0.25
N PHE A 125 9.71 -11.15 -0.26
CA PHE A 125 11.08 -11.60 -0.43
C PHE A 125 11.36 -11.96 -1.87
N HIS A 126 12.63 -11.88 -2.25
CA HIS A 126 13.10 -12.09 -3.60
C HIS A 126 14.01 -13.30 -3.55
N LEU A 127 13.69 -14.35 -4.30
CA LEU A 127 14.58 -15.49 -4.46
C LEU A 127 15.55 -15.20 -5.61
N LEU A 128 16.83 -15.45 -5.33
CA LEU A 128 17.94 -15.32 -6.25
C LEU A 128 18.60 -16.68 -6.39
N GLU A 129 19.52 -16.77 -7.35
CA GLU A 129 20.37 -17.94 -7.49
C GLU A 129 21.26 -18.07 -6.25
N GLY A 130 21.05 -19.13 -5.46
CA GLY A 130 21.83 -19.40 -4.25
C GLY A 130 21.42 -18.62 -2.98
N GLY A 131 20.33 -17.85 -2.99
CA GLY A 131 19.92 -17.10 -1.79
C GLY A 131 18.59 -16.39 -1.92
N PHE A 132 18.27 -15.56 -0.92
CA PHE A 132 17.10 -14.70 -0.93
C PHE A 132 17.39 -13.37 -0.25
N ALA A 133 16.64 -12.33 -0.62
CA ALA A 133 16.71 -11.00 -0.02
C ALA A 133 15.31 -10.55 0.41
N TYR A 134 15.22 -9.79 1.49
CA TYR A 134 13.95 -9.29 2.02
C TYR A 134 14.18 -8.08 2.93
N GLN A 135 13.10 -7.36 3.25
CA GLN A 135 13.11 -6.32 4.27
C GLN A 135 12.45 -6.85 5.55
N PRO A 136 13.21 -7.13 6.64
CA PRO A 136 12.67 -7.78 7.83
C PRO A 136 11.49 -7.04 8.46
N LEU A 137 11.54 -5.71 8.52
CA LEU A 137 10.47 -4.89 9.10
C LEU A 137 9.20 -4.93 8.24
N GLU A 138 9.30 -4.81 6.91
CA GLU A 138 8.13 -4.89 6.03
C GLU A 138 7.46 -6.27 6.16
N MET A 139 8.25 -7.36 6.17
CA MET A 139 7.75 -8.72 6.36
C MET A 139 7.04 -8.90 7.70
N SER A 140 7.70 -8.50 8.79
CA SER A 140 7.16 -8.63 10.15
C SER A 140 5.89 -7.80 10.33
N THR A 141 5.85 -6.57 9.81
CA THR A 141 4.65 -5.74 9.85
C THR A 141 3.52 -6.34 9.04
N PHE A 142 3.77 -6.80 7.80
CA PHE A 142 2.74 -7.39 6.95
C PHE A 142 2.11 -8.65 7.56
N LEU A 143 2.95 -9.52 8.12
CA LEU A 143 2.52 -10.78 8.73
C LEU A 143 1.96 -10.58 10.14
N GLY A 144 2.47 -9.62 10.91
CA GLY A 144 1.93 -9.25 12.21
C GLY A 144 0.54 -8.60 12.13
N ASP A 145 0.29 -7.83 11.06
CA ASP A 145 -1.02 -7.21 10.80
C ASP A 145 -2.04 -8.17 10.16
N ALA A 146 -1.72 -9.47 10.03
CA ALA A 146 -2.58 -10.48 9.41
C ALA A 146 -4.04 -10.42 9.88
N ALA A 147 -4.23 -10.37 11.21
CA ALA A 147 -5.55 -10.41 11.82
C ALA A 147 -6.42 -9.16 11.51
N ARG A 148 -5.79 -8.05 11.08
CA ARG A 148 -6.48 -6.80 10.77
C ARG A 148 -6.64 -6.56 9.28
N ARG A 149 -5.81 -7.21 8.46
CA ARG A 149 -5.89 -7.11 7.01
C ARG A 149 -7.01 -8.02 6.51
N SER A 150 -7.73 -7.56 5.48
CA SER A 150 -8.74 -8.39 4.83
C SER A 150 -8.08 -9.65 4.25
N TYR A 151 -8.67 -10.81 4.54
CA TYR A 151 -8.34 -12.09 3.93
C TYR A 151 -8.88 -12.21 2.50
N LEU A 152 -9.74 -11.27 2.09
CA LEU A 152 -10.33 -11.28 0.76
C LEU A 152 -9.25 -10.97 -0.27
N PRO A 153 -9.07 -11.84 -1.29
CA PRO A 153 -8.17 -11.55 -2.38
C PRO A 153 -8.60 -10.24 -3.05
N ARG A 154 -7.61 -9.40 -3.34
CA ARG A 154 -7.84 -8.18 -4.12
C ARG A 154 -7.81 -8.52 -5.61
N THR A 155 -8.81 -8.06 -6.34
CA THR A 155 -8.78 -8.10 -7.80
C THR A 155 -7.71 -7.16 -8.31
N VAL A 156 -6.88 -7.62 -9.24
CA VAL A 156 -5.87 -6.81 -9.93
C VAL A 156 -6.19 -6.83 -11.41
N SER A 157 -6.65 -5.70 -11.95
CA SER A 157 -7.04 -5.61 -13.36
C SER A 157 -5.84 -5.36 -14.27
N LYS A 158 -6.06 -5.45 -15.59
CA LYS A 158 -5.06 -5.08 -16.57
C LYS A 158 -4.66 -3.60 -16.44
N GLU A 159 -5.63 -2.72 -16.19
CA GLU A 159 -5.39 -1.28 -16.03
C GLU A 159 -4.49 -0.96 -14.82
N ASP A 160 -4.60 -1.73 -13.73
CA ASP A 160 -3.69 -1.61 -12.58
C ASP A 160 -2.25 -1.94 -13.00
N LEU A 161 -2.06 -3.04 -13.75
CA LEU A 161 -0.73 -3.47 -14.22
C LEU A 161 -0.16 -2.51 -15.26
N ASP A 162 -0.97 -2.02 -16.20
CA ASP A 162 -0.58 -1.01 -17.19
C ASP A 162 -0.17 0.31 -16.51
N LEU A 163 -0.89 0.72 -15.45
CA LEU A 163 -0.50 1.88 -14.63
C LEU A 163 0.85 1.66 -13.94
N ALA A 164 1.08 0.47 -13.37
CA ALA A 164 2.37 0.14 -12.77
C ALA A 164 3.51 0.17 -13.80
N ALA A 165 3.29 -0.40 -15.00
CA ALA A 165 4.25 -0.36 -16.09
C ALA A 165 4.62 1.08 -16.49
N HIS A 166 3.59 1.92 -16.63
CA HIS A 166 3.75 3.33 -16.96
C HIS A 166 4.51 4.11 -15.87
N CYS A 167 4.12 3.96 -14.60
CA CYS A 167 4.81 4.60 -13.48
C CYS A 167 6.27 4.13 -13.35
N TYR A 168 6.53 2.84 -13.60
CA TYR A 168 7.89 2.31 -13.64
C TYR A 168 8.73 3.00 -14.71
N ALA A 169 8.24 3.08 -15.95
CA ALA A 169 8.95 3.75 -17.04
C ALA A 169 9.26 5.22 -16.68
N LYS A 170 8.28 5.96 -16.17
CA LYS A 170 8.47 7.35 -15.73
C LYS A 170 9.49 7.49 -14.60
N LEU A 171 9.53 6.56 -13.66
CA LEU A 171 10.54 6.55 -12.59
C LEU A 171 11.96 6.40 -13.15
N LYS A 172 12.15 5.53 -14.15
CA LYS A 172 13.46 5.33 -14.79
C LYS A 172 13.94 6.56 -15.56
N GLU A 173 13.01 7.30 -16.16
CA GLU A 173 13.29 8.50 -16.94
C GLU A 173 13.43 9.78 -16.10
N LEU A 174 13.02 9.74 -14.82
CA LEU A 174 12.92 10.92 -13.98
C LEU A 174 14.29 11.61 -13.78
N PRO A 175 14.47 12.87 -14.21
CA PRO A 175 15.74 13.56 -14.05
C PRO A 175 16.18 13.71 -12.58
N LYS A 176 17.49 13.57 -12.33
CA LYS A 176 18.09 13.66 -10.97
C LYS A 176 17.75 14.96 -10.21
N LYS A 177 17.45 16.06 -10.92
CA LYS A 177 17.01 17.33 -10.30
C LYS A 177 15.70 17.17 -9.50
N TYR A 178 14.87 16.20 -9.85
CA TYR A 178 13.62 15.87 -9.15
C TYR A 178 13.78 14.80 -8.07
N LYS A 179 14.97 14.67 -7.47
CA LYS A 179 15.25 13.70 -6.38
C LYS A 179 14.27 13.76 -5.20
N HIS A 180 13.58 14.89 -4.99
CA HIS A 180 12.58 15.03 -3.93
C HIS A 180 11.32 14.20 -4.21
N ILE A 181 10.97 13.95 -5.48
CA ILE A 181 9.87 13.08 -5.89
C ILE A 181 10.22 11.63 -5.55
N VAL A 182 11.41 11.15 -5.92
CA VAL A 182 11.94 9.83 -5.53
C VAL A 182 11.97 9.64 -4.00
N ARG A 183 12.29 10.70 -3.26
CA ARG A 183 12.22 10.68 -1.78
C ARG A 183 10.78 10.48 -1.29
N GLY A 184 9.78 11.02 -1.99
CA GLY A 184 8.36 10.79 -1.72
C GLY A 184 8.00 9.31 -1.82
N PHE A 185 8.40 8.64 -2.91
CA PHE A 185 8.23 7.19 -3.10
C PHE A 185 8.88 6.37 -1.99
N ARG A 186 10.15 6.69 -1.66
CA ARG A 186 10.86 6.01 -0.58
C ARG A 186 10.13 6.13 0.75
N ARG A 187 9.68 7.34 1.10
CA ARG A 187 8.92 7.58 2.34
C ARG A 187 7.61 6.81 2.33
N PHE A 188 6.88 6.83 1.22
CA PHE A 188 5.62 6.11 1.08
C PHE A 188 5.80 4.60 1.29
N LYS A 189 6.83 4.01 0.65
CA LYS A 189 7.20 2.62 0.88
C LYS A 189 7.57 2.36 2.35
N SER A 190 8.40 3.21 2.97
CA SER A 190 8.80 3.04 4.37
C SER A 190 7.65 3.09 5.37
N LEU A 191 6.48 3.66 5.04
CA LEU A 191 5.30 3.58 5.90
C LEU A 191 4.76 2.16 6.03
N ARG A 192 5.16 1.21 5.16
CA ARG A 192 4.83 -0.21 5.28
C ARG A 192 5.58 -0.92 6.40
N CYS A 193 6.68 -0.35 6.89
CA CYS A 193 7.41 -0.84 8.05
C CYS A 193 6.75 -0.47 9.40
N LEU A 194 5.67 0.33 9.37
CA LEU A 194 4.96 0.75 10.56
C LEU A 194 3.71 -0.09 10.73
N PRO A 195 3.39 -0.55 11.95
CA PRO A 195 2.13 -1.23 12.22
C PRO A 195 0.94 -0.38 11.74
N SER A 196 -0.02 -0.98 11.04
CA SER A 196 -1.16 -0.27 10.44
C SER A 196 -1.94 0.57 11.45
N TYR A 197 -1.97 0.16 12.72
CA TYR A 197 -2.66 0.87 13.80
C TYR A 197 -1.89 2.07 14.35
N SER A 198 -0.62 2.24 14.01
CA SER A 198 0.18 3.36 14.49
C SER A 198 -0.31 4.68 13.89
N GLU A 199 -0.54 5.69 14.73
CA GLU A 199 -0.85 7.05 14.28
C GLU A 199 0.33 7.69 13.51
N LEU A 200 1.54 7.14 13.64
CA LEU A 200 2.70 7.55 12.84
C LEU A 200 2.49 7.29 11.34
N VAL A 201 1.64 6.34 10.96
CA VAL A 201 1.24 6.14 9.56
C VAL A 201 0.53 7.40 9.06
N THR A 202 -0.46 7.88 9.80
CA THR A 202 -1.22 9.10 9.47
C THR A 202 -0.29 10.31 9.34
N ILE A 203 0.59 10.52 10.33
CA ILE A 203 1.57 11.62 10.32
C ILE A 203 2.53 11.50 9.13
N GLY A 204 2.97 10.28 8.82
CA GLY A 204 3.82 9.99 7.67
C GLY A 204 3.14 10.33 6.34
N LEU A 205 1.85 10.02 6.19
CA LEU A 205 1.08 10.36 4.99
C LEU A 205 0.97 11.89 4.81
N PHE A 206 0.62 12.63 5.86
CA PHE A 206 0.65 14.10 5.82
C PHE A 206 2.02 14.63 5.46
N SER A 207 3.09 14.09 6.07
CA SER A 207 4.45 14.51 5.79
C SER A 207 4.86 14.31 4.33
N ILE A 208 4.34 13.27 3.66
CA ILE A 208 4.58 13.05 2.22
C ILE A 208 3.83 14.10 1.40
N ILE A 209 2.54 14.32 1.67
CA ILE A 209 1.70 15.31 0.98
C ILE A 209 2.33 16.70 1.10
N GLU A 210 2.68 17.12 2.31
CA GLU A 210 3.37 18.38 2.59
C GLU A 210 4.69 18.44 1.81
N SER A 211 5.51 17.39 1.84
CA SER A 211 6.80 17.42 1.14
C SER A 211 6.71 17.52 -0.39
N LEU A 212 5.58 17.12 -0.98
CA LEU A 212 5.32 17.20 -2.42
C LEU A 212 4.71 18.55 -2.83
N LEU A 213 3.89 19.16 -1.98
CA LEU A 213 3.07 20.31 -2.36
C LEU A 213 3.45 21.62 -1.67
N THR A 214 4.17 21.59 -0.56
CA THR A 214 4.40 22.78 0.28
C THR A 214 5.86 23.12 0.42
N HIS A 215 6.14 24.41 0.51
CA HIS A 215 7.43 24.90 0.98
C HIS A 215 7.43 25.04 2.50
N ALA A 216 8.63 25.10 3.08
CA ALA A 216 8.76 25.43 4.50
C ALA A 216 8.22 26.85 4.72
N PRO A 217 7.30 27.05 5.69
CA PRO A 217 6.80 28.39 6.01
C PRO A 217 7.99 29.31 6.26
N LYS A 218 7.96 30.53 5.72
CA LYS A 218 8.91 31.56 6.17
C LYS A 218 8.64 31.79 7.67
N THR A 219 9.67 32.11 8.45
CA THR A 219 9.58 32.24 9.92
C THR A 219 8.51 33.21 10.43
N THR A 220 7.95 34.04 9.55
CA THR A 220 6.84 34.97 9.78
C THR A 220 5.45 34.39 9.53
N GLU A 221 5.34 33.20 8.95
CA GLU A 221 4.07 32.54 8.60
C GLU A 221 3.74 31.43 9.60
N GLY A 222 2.60 31.56 10.29
CA GLY A 222 2.13 30.57 11.26
C GLY A 222 1.74 29.22 10.63
N SER A 223 1.36 28.25 11.47
CA SER A 223 0.92 26.90 11.07
C SER A 223 -0.28 26.88 10.10
N ASP A 224 -1.10 27.94 10.10
CA ASP A 224 -2.21 28.12 9.16
C ASP A 224 -1.74 28.20 7.69
N SER A 225 -0.49 28.59 7.44
CA SER A 225 0.10 28.65 6.09
C SER A 225 0.09 27.28 5.39
N LEU A 226 0.34 26.20 6.13
CA LEU A 226 0.42 24.85 5.56
C LEU A 226 -0.96 24.31 5.17
N THR A 227 -1.94 24.49 6.06
CA THR A 227 -3.34 24.16 5.82
C THR A 227 -3.87 24.95 4.63
N HIS A 228 -3.54 26.25 4.57
CA HIS A 228 -3.89 27.12 3.45
C HIS A 228 -3.28 26.61 2.14
N GLN A 229 -1.98 26.32 2.10
CA GLN A 229 -1.32 25.80 0.89
C GLN A 229 -1.97 24.52 0.37
N LEU A 230 -2.23 23.53 1.23
CA LEU A 230 -2.84 22.28 0.78
C LEU A 230 -4.29 22.47 0.33
N LYS A 231 -5.05 23.34 1.00
CA LYS A 231 -6.44 23.67 0.62
C LYS A 231 -6.55 24.12 -0.84
N TYR A 232 -5.59 24.88 -1.35
CA TYR A 232 -5.64 25.37 -2.74
C TYR A 232 -4.89 24.48 -3.73
N LYS A 233 -3.73 23.93 -3.33
CA LYS A 233 -2.89 23.16 -4.26
C LYS A 233 -3.46 21.78 -4.58
N ILE A 234 -4.09 21.10 -3.61
CA ILE A 234 -4.66 19.76 -3.83
C ILE A 234 -5.78 19.78 -4.89
N PRO A 235 -6.79 20.66 -4.83
CA PRO A 235 -7.80 20.74 -5.87
C PRO A 235 -7.22 21.02 -7.26
N LEU A 236 -6.18 21.87 -7.35
CA LEU A 236 -5.53 22.19 -8.63
C LEU A 236 -4.84 20.96 -9.23
N VAL A 237 -4.09 20.21 -8.42
CA VAL A 237 -3.44 18.97 -8.84
C VAL A 237 -4.48 17.92 -9.24
N ARG A 238 -5.52 17.72 -8.42
CA ARG A 238 -6.57 16.73 -8.69
C ARG A 238 -7.28 16.94 -10.03
N ARG A 239 -7.43 18.18 -10.49
CA ARG A 239 -8.03 18.48 -11.81
C ARG A 239 -7.17 18.02 -12.98
N ARG A 240 -5.90 17.72 -12.76
CA ARG A 240 -4.96 17.23 -13.79
C ARG A 240 -4.80 15.72 -13.76
N CYS A 241 -5.19 15.07 -12.68
CA CYS A 241 -5.05 13.63 -12.53
C CYS A 241 -6.15 12.88 -13.29
N THR A 242 -5.77 11.83 -14.02
CA THR A 242 -6.71 10.90 -14.67
C THR A 242 -7.53 10.13 -13.63
N ARG A 243 -6.88 9.71 -12.54
CA ARG A 243 -7.51 9.02 -11.42
C ARG A 243 -8.10 10.03 -10.45
N THR A 244 -9.35 9.80 -10.05
CA THR A 244 -10.03 10.62 -9.04
C THR A 244 -10.17 9.87 -7.71
N VAL A 245 -10.06 10.61 -6.61
CA VAL A 245 -10.39 10.11 -5.27
C VAL A 245 -11.75 10.68 -4.91
N ASP A 246 -12.74 9.83 -4.66
CA ASP A 246 -14.08 10.31 -4.32
C ASP A 246 -14.20 10.62 -2.82
N ASN A 247 -14.22 11.91 -2.46
CA ASN A 247 -14.39 12.36 -1.07
C ASN A 247 -15.70 11.85 -0.47
N GLN A 248 -16.76 11.71 -1.27
CA GLN A 248 -18.09 11.29 -0.81
C GLN A 248 -18.10 9.84 -0.35
N LYS A 249 -17.40 8.95 -1.07
CA LYS A 249 -17.17 7.57 -0.66
C LYS A 249 -16.57 7.48 0.76
N PHE A 250 -15.58 8.32 1.06
CA PHE A 250 -14.91 8.30 2.37
C PHE A 250 -15.70 9.03 3.46
N PHE A 251 -16.20 10.23 3.19
CA PHE A 251 -16.67 11.16 4.23
C PHE A 251 -18.09 11.70 4.02
N GLY A 252 -18.80 11.23 3.00
CA GLY A 252 -20.12 11.76 2.63
C GLY A 252 -20.04 13.18 2.06
N SER A 253 -21.13 13.94 2.16
CA SER A 253 -21.28 15.26 1.53
C SER A 253 -20.53 16.37 2.29
N LEU A 254 -19.20 16.25 2.43
CA LEU A 254 -18.35 17.26 3.03
C LEU A 254 -17.64 18.07 1.94
N ASN A 255 -17.73 19.40 2.02
CA ASN A 255 -16.97 20.25 1.12
C ASN A 255 -15.45 20.08 1.35
N GLU A 256 -14.65 20.27 0.30
CA GLU A 256 -13.22 19.96 0.32
C GLU A 256 -12.45 20.78 1.36
N GLU A 257 -12.81 22.05 1.54
CA GLU A 257 -12.21 22.93 2.55
C GLU A 257 -12.44 22.42 3.98
N LYS A 258 -13.69 22.10 4.34
CA LYS A 258 -14.03 21.58 5.68
C LYS A 258 -13.38 20.23 5.91
N LEU A 259 -13.27 19.40 4.87
CA LEU A 259 -12.57 18.11 4.96
C LEU A 259 -11.11 18.32 5.34
N TRP A 260 -10.36 19.13 4.59
CA TRP A 260 -8.94 19.37 4.88
C TRP A 260 -8.73 20.03 6.24
N LYS A 261 -9.60 20.97 6.64
CA LYS A 261 -9.56 21.56 7.99
C LYS A 261 -9.73 20.50 9.09
N LYS A 262 -10.66 19.55 8.93
CA LYS A 262 -10.88 18.47 9.90
C LYS A 262 -9.72 17.47 9.92
N LEU A 263 -9.18 17.11 8.76
CA LEU A 263 -8.01 16.25 8.60
C LEU A 263 -6.76 16.84 9.29
N TYR A 264 -6.51 18.14 9.12
CA TYR A 264 -5.42 18.83 9.82
C TYR A 264 -5.66 18.96 11.32
N GLY A 265 -6.90 19.24 11.72
CA GLY A 265 -7.30 19.20 13.11
C GLY A 265 -7.12 17.82 13.74
N TYR A 266 -7.16 16.73 12.97
CA TYR A 266 -6.83 15.39 13.43
C TYR A 266 -5.31 15.17 13.53
N ARG A 267 -4.54 15.53 12.50
CA ARG A 267 -3.06 15.52 12.52
C ARG A 267 -2.50 16.26 13.73
N SER A 268 -3.01 17.45 14.02
CA SER A 268 -2.53 18.28 15.13
C SER A 268 -2.71 17.59 16.48
N GLN A 269 -3.82 16.89 16.69
CA GLN A 269 -4.07 16.17 17.95
C GLN A 269 -3.08 15.05 18.17
N ILE A 270 -2.84 14.24 17.14
CA ILE A 270 -1.84 13.17 17.18
C ILE A 270 -0.47 13.74 17.57
N VAL A 271 -0.05 14.85 16.94
CA VAL A 271 1.25 15.49 17.22
C VAL A 271 1.35 16.00 18.66
N HIS A 272 0.25 16.46 19.26
CA HIS A 272 0.22 16.92 20.64
C HIS A 272 -0.04 15.82 21.67
N GLY A 273 -0.16 14.55 21.24
CA GLY A 273 -0.39 13.42 22.14
C GLY A 273 -1.81 13.39 22.73
N GLU A 274 -2.75 14.15 22.16
CA GLU A 274 -4.16 13.98 22.48
C GLU A 274 -4.63 12.65 21.91
N THR A 275 -5.42 11.89 22.68
CA THR A 275 -6.09 10.70 22.15
C THR A 275 -6.96 11.15 20.97
N GLY A 276 -6.54 10.81 19.75
CA GLY A 276 -7.18 11.20 18.49
C GLY A 276 -8.54 10.51 18.30
N THR A 277 -9.42 10.58 19.30
CA THR A 277 -10.75 9.98 19.23
C THR A 277 -11.58 10.73 18.21
N VAL A 278 -11.67 10.13 17.02
CA VAL A 278 -12.62 10.48 15.95
C VAL A 278 -14.06 10.15 16.36
N ALA A 279 -14.25 9.46 17.50
CA ALA A 279 -15.50 8.87 17.97
C ALA A 279 -16.55 9.87 18.50
N SER A 280 -16.22 11.15 18.71
CA SER A 280 -17.16 12.12 19.28
C SER A 280 -17.12 13.48 18.57
N GLY A 281 -18.28 14.15 18.56
CA GLY A 281 -18.47 15.50 18.05
C GLY A 281 -18.18 15.66 16.56
N ASP A 282 -17.65 16.83 16.22
CA ASP A 282 -17.43 17.32 14.86
C ASP A 282 -16.55 16.42 13.97
N LYS A 283 -15.79 15.49 14.55
CA LYS A 283 -14.84 14.63 13.85
C LYS A 283 -15.42 13.26 13.48
N GLN A 284 -16.62 12.90 13.95
CA GLN A 284 -17.29 11.63 13.61
C GLN A 284 -17.43 11.42 12.09
N ILE A 285 -17.56 12.51 11.33
CA ILE A 285 -17.63 12.48 9.86
C ILE A 285 -16.40 11.86 9.20
N LEU A 286 -15.25 11.81 9.89
CA LEU A 286 -14.02 11.19 9.38
C LEU A 286 -14.05 9.65 9.45
N LYS A 287 -15.02 9.05 10.15
CA LYS A 287 -15.26 7.59 10.24
C LYS A 287 -14.07 6.77 10.76
N GLY A 288 -13.28 7.34 11.66
CA GLY A 288 -12.14 6.67 12.30
C GLY A 288 -10.83 6.74 11.52
N LYS A 289 -9.75 6.35 12.20
CA LYS A 289 -8.37 6.41 11.68
C LYS A 289 -8.19 5.62 10.38
N ASP A 290 -8.71 4.40 10.30
CA ASP A 290 -8.49 3.53 9.13
C ASP A 290 -9.08 4.13 7.85
N ASN A 291 -10.24 4.80 7.94
CA ASN A 291 -10.84 5.52 6.83
C ASN A 291 -10.02 6.76 6.42
N ILE A 292 -9.49 7.49 7.41
CA ILE A 292 -8.57 8.62 7.18
C ILE A 292 -7.29 8.14 6.48
N ASP A 293 -6.66 7.08 6.97
CA ASP A 293 -5.42 6.55 6.39
C ASP A 293 -5.66 6.00 4.98
N CYS A 294 -6.78 5.31 4.73
CA CYS A 294 -7.15 4.89 3.38
C CYS A 294 -7.27 6.09 2.45
N PHE A 295 -8.01 7.14 2.85
CA PHE A 295 -8.15 8.35 2.05
C PHE A 295 -6.80 9.04 1.79
N LEU A 296 -5.99 9.24 2.83
CA LEU A 296 -4.70 9.90 2.71
C LEU A 296 -3.72 9.11 1.85
N ARG A 297 -3.74 7.77 1.91
CA ARG A 297 -2.96 6.91 0.99
C ARG A 297 -3.35 7.12 -0.45
N GLU A 298 -4.65 7.20 -0.74
CA GLU A 298 -5.16 7.45 -2.09
C GLU A 298 -4.76 8.83 -2.61
N ILE A 299 -4.78 9.86 -1.74
CA ILE A 299 -4.25 11.19 -2.08
C ILE A 299 -2.74 11.12 -2.34
N VAL A 300 -1.95 10.44 -1.49
CA VAL A 300 -0.50 10.30 -1.69
C VAL A 300 -0.19 9.61 -3.02
N LYS A 301 -0.87 8.50 -3.34
CA LYS A 301 -0.71 7.79 -4.63
C LYS A 301 -0.99 8.73 -5.80
N LEU A 302 -2.11 9.46 -5.75
CA LEU A 302 -2.50 10.43 -6.77
C LEU A 302 -1.42 11.51 -6.97
N LEU A 303 -0.89 12.07 -5.88
CA LEU A 303 0.16 13.09 -5.94
C LEU A 303 1.49 12.54 -6.47
N LEU A 304 1.85 11.30 -6.11
CA LEU A 304 3.07 10.65 -6.60
C LEU A 304 2.96 10.32 -8.09
N ILE A 305 1.81 9.84 -8.56
CA ILE A 305 1.53 9.63 -9.99
C ILE A 305 1.66 10.97 -10.72
N GLN A 306 1.00 12.03 -10.23
CA GLN A 306 1.08 13.35 -10.86
C GLN A 306 2.52 13.90 -10.87
N ALA A 307 3.31 13.63 -9.83
CA ALA A 307 4.72 14.03 -9.77
C ALA A 307 5.59 13.32 -10.81
N LEU A 308 5.20 12.12 -11.26
CA LEU A 308 5.84 11.46 -12.41
C LEU A 308 5.37 12.03 -13.74
N GLU A 309 4.08 12.37 -13.89
CA GLU A 309 3.55 12.97 -15.12
C GLU A 309 4.10 14.38 -15.37
N GLU A 310 4.08 15.21 -14.34
CA GLU A 310 4.37 16.63 -14.44
C GLU A 310 5.34 17.09 -13.34
N PRO A 311 6.59 16.60 -13.34
CA PRO A 311 7.56 16.88 -12.29
C PRO A 311 7.92 18.37 -12.18
N VAL A 312 7.89 19.10 -13.31
CA VAL A 312 8.09 20.56 -13.34
C VAL A 312 6.98 21.25 -12.55
N LEU A 313 5.71 21.01 -12.90
CA LEU A 313 4.56 21.61 -12.23
C LEU A 313 4.57 21.33 -10.73
N MET A 314 4.84 20.08 -10.32
CA MET A 314 4.87 19.73 -8.89
C MET A 314 6.01 20.44 -8.14
N THR A 315 7.13 20.69 -8.82
CA THR A 315 8.24 21.47 -8.26
C THR A 315 7.87 22.95 -8.15
N ASP A 316 7.29 23.53 -9.20
CA ASP A 316 6.90 24.94 -9.23
C ASP A 316 5.79 25.23 -8.22
N LEU A 317 4.80 24.33 -8.10
CA LEU A 317 3.73 24.42 -7.11
C LEU A 317 4.26 24.43 -5.68
N LYS A 318 5.39 23.75 -5.43
CA LYS A 318 6.02 23.75 -4.12
C LYS A 318 6.63 25.11 -3.79
N GLU A 319 7.20 25.79 -4.79
CA GLU A 319 7.86 27.10 -4.66
C GLU A 319 6.89 28.28 -4.59
N CYS A 320 5.65 28.09 -5.07
CA CYS A 320 4.53 29.04 -4.92
C CYS A 320 3.98 29.05 -3.48
#